data_AF-A0AAU3L5R7-F1
#
_entry.id   AF-A0AAU3L5R7-F1
#
_cell.length_a   1.000
_cell.length_b   1.000
_cell.length_c   1.000
_cell.angle_alpha   90.00
_cell.angle_beta   90.00
_cell.angle_gamma   90.00
#
_symmetry.space_group_name_H-M   'P 1'
#
loop_
_entity.id
_entity.type
_entity.pdbx_description
1 polymer ?
#
loop_
_entity_poly.entity_id
_entity_poly.type
_entity_poly.pdbx_seq_one_letter_code
_entity_poly.pdbx_strand_id
1 'polypeptide(L)'
;MAPLKGIARERGGWWHAYVCPAHGVELDHGDLFTGVFPEGGARCAHGCRVDDEKVRGAWLVLSHQAWARRLRLLAHRGERTEAVARLTEYAGLYAELASDSHGEAQEWMLRGRLFHQALTDAIWAVNIGHAVTTLAGQRTDDLAPLLPLLDSLEQAALDARGVLTGQGLLASNYTAWLNAAGAATGPAAAVVRGQEWDGAKQWLEGEHGLYAHLRVAVADDGWEWEGSTYYHGFVLRAALLALRSADPAAIPSDVVGVLAGMTDVLAAIATPGGILPALHDGPYRRHPLALEWLELVALAQQLVPSPALAAVAKRARAELGAQDDGLDRELDGWFAGPPLPERPGPGAVTVFPQTGHAVLRAAGIHALLDFGPHGGSHGHRDKLSLYLYGDSTPWQPDPGQVPYAHPEFRDLYASTEAHPAFRVDGAEQAECTGSLLGTDGASVTAEVTEAYEGVRAVRRIAVGDCYLVDLLTVSAAGERRITAQLRPGTALDIQLQAAGPVRTTWYGDETLHGWHTGTPGVPVRPVAVPGPGPADDPQRTRTRVDFTAGAERVTFASVYQAASAGPAVVGVRLDGDVLTVELADGSTARFRTEG
;
A
#
# COMPACT_ATOMS: atom_id res chain seq x y z
N MET A 1 24.58 -31.36 -8.71
CA MET A 1 23.98 -30.75 -9.91
C MET A 1 23.09 -29.62 -9.43
N ALA A 2 23.15 -28.43 -10.03
CA ALA A 2 22.14 -27.41 -9.75
C ALA A 2 20.76 -27.98 -10.13
N PRO A 3 19.69 -27.73 -9.35
CA PRO A 3 18.35 -28.17 -9.71
C PRO A 3 18.00 -27.63 -11.10
N LEU A 4 17.38 -28.46 -11.94
CA LEU A 4 16.89 -28.04 -13.25
C LEU A 4 15.77 -27.00 -13.03
N LYS A 5 15.91 -25.81 -13.63
CA LYS A 5 14.84 -24.82 -13.62
C LYS A 5 13.67 -25.31 -14.48
N GLY A 6 12.46 -25.18 -13.95
CA GLY A 6 11.22 -25.60 -14.60
C GLY A 6 10.01 -24.92 -13.99
N ILE A 7 8.92 -24.83 -14.77
CA ILE A 7 7.65 -24.34 -14.24
C ILE A 7 7.04 -25.43 -13.35
N ALA A 8 6.27 -25.02 -12.33
CA ALA A 8 5.44 -25.98 -11.62
C ALA A 8 4.32 -26.51 -12.54
N ARG A 9 3.84 -27.73 -12.29
CA ARG A 9 2.78 -28.40 -13.09
C ARG A 9 1.43 -28.48 -12.36
N GLU A 10 1.38 -28.01 -11.12
CA GLU A 10 0.19 -28.03 -10.25
C GLU A 10 -0.46 -26.64 -10.21
N ARG A 11 -1.74 -26.57 -9.81
CA ARG A 11 -2.44 -25.28 -9.67
C ARG A 11 -1.95 -24.52 -8.44
N GLY A 12 -1.96 -23.19 -8.52
CA GLY A 12 -1.69 -22.35 -7.36
C GLY A 12 -2.92 -22.20 -6.46
N GLY A 13 -2.67 -22.17 -5.16
CA GLY A 13 -3.66 -21.94 -4.12
C GLY A 13 -3.98 -20.45 -3.90
N TRP A 14 -4.06 -20.04 -2.64
CA TRP A 14 -4.26 -18.65 -2.24
C TRP A 14 -2.98 -18.09 -1.60
N TRP A 15 -2.38 -17.06 -2.20
CA TRP A 15 -1.04 -16.57 -1.81
C TRP A 15 -0.98 -16.11 -0.34
N HIS A 16 -2.08 -15.59 0.21
CA HIS A 16 -2.13 -15.14 1.60
C HIS A 16 -1.95 -16.28 2.61
N ALA A 17 -2.00 -17.54 2.18
CA ALA A 17 -1.64 -18.68 3.01
C ALA A 17 -0.12 -18.87 3.17
N TYR A 18 0.72 -18.12 2.46
CA TYR A 18 2.19 -18.20 2.59
C TYR A 18 2.75 -17.45 3.80
N VAL A 19 2.25 -17.77 4.99
CA VAL A 19 2.57 -17.12 6.26
C VAL A 19 2.83 -18.15 7.35
N CYS A 20 3.77 -17.84 8.25
CA CYS A 20 4.06 -18.71 9.37
C CYS A 20 2.91 -18.66 10.41
N PRO A 21 2.23 -19.78 10.70
CA PRO A 21 1.08 -19.77 11.62
C PRO A 21 1.47 -19.51 13.08
N ALA A 22 2.76 -19.64 13.42
CA ALA A 22 3.26 -19.37 14.76
C ALA A 22 3.73 -17.93 14.96
N HIS A 23 4.21 -17.28 13.89
CA HIS A 23 4.94 -16.02 14.02
C HIS A 23 4.35 -14.86 13.20
N GLY A 24 3.39 -15.11 12.31
CA GLY A 24 2.77 -14.07 11.48
C GLY A 24 3.65 -13.49 10.38
N VAL A 25 4.90 -13.94 10.25
CA VAL A 25 5.83 -13.51 9.20
C VAL A 25 5.58 -14.27 7.90
N GLU A 26 5.75 -13.60 6.76
CA GLU A 26 5.79 -14.27 5.47
C GLU A 26 6.92 -15.32 5.46
N LEU A 27 6.65 -16.48 4.86
CA LEU A 27 7.63 -17.56 4.75
C LEU A 27 8.69 -17.22 3.71
N ASP A 28 9.89 -17.79 3.84
CA ASP A 28 10.96 -17.69 2.86
C ASP A 28 10.53 -18.32 1.53
N HIS A 29 10.72 -17.60 0.43
CA HIS A 29 10.31 -18.02 -0.91
C HIS A 29 11.21 -19.13 -1.47
N GLY A 30 12.45 -19.25 -0.98
CA GLY A 30 13.44 -20.16 -1.55
C GLY A 30 13.72 -19.87 -3.03
N ASP A 31 14.02 -20.93 -3.81
CA ASP A 31 14.16 -20.82 -5.27
C ASP A 31 12.84 -21.15 -5.97
N LEU A 32 12.10 -20.08 -6.30
CA LEU A 32 10.81 -20.12 -7.00
C LEU A 32 10.89 -20.69 -8.43
N PHE A 33 12.09 -20.84 -9.01
CA PHE A 33 12.26 -21.30 -10.40
C PHE A 33 12.52 -22.80 -10.54
N THR A 34 12.57 -23.54 -9.44
CA THR A 34 12.75 -25.00 -9.46
C THR A 34 11.47 -25.75 -9.83
N GLY A 35 10.30 -25.11 -9.67
CA GLY A 35 9.00 -25.75 -9.85
C GLY A 35 8.64 -26.78 -8.76
N VAL A 36 9.46 -26.90 -7.70
CA VAL A 36 9.28 -27.85 -6.61
C VAL A 36 9.31 -27.14 -5.26
N PHE A 37 8.30 -27.41 -4.42
CA PHE A 37 8.23 -26.86 -3.06
C PHE A 37 9.46 -27.26 -2.22
N PRO A 38 10.00 -26.38 -1.36
CA PRO A 38 11.22 -26.66 -0.60
C PRO A 38 11.16 -27.96 0.21
N GLU A 39 12.21 -28.78 0.09
CA GLU A 39 12.34 -30.01 0.86
C GLU A 39 12.41 -29.70 2.36
N GLY A 40 11.55 -30.36 3.15
CA GLY A 40 11.43 -30.14 4.59
C GLY A 40 10.72 -28.84 4.98
N GLY A 41 9.90 -28.27 4.10
CA GLY A 41 9.02 -27.15 4.40
C GLY A 41 9.61 -25.76 4.15
N ALA A 42 8.71 -24.81 3.93
CA ALA A 42 9.03 -23.39 3.84
C ALA A 42 9.49 -22.86 5.21
N ARG A 43 10.57 -22.08 5.24
CA ARG A 43 11.19 -21.61 6.48
C ARG A 43 10.62 -20.27 6.89
N CYS A 44 10.51 -20.00 8.18
CA CYS A 44 10.30 -18.63 8.67
C CYS A 44 11.58 -18.09 9.34
N ALA A 45 11.69 -16.77 9.43
CA ALA A 45 12.85 -16.09 10.04
C ALA A 45 13.11 -16.49 11.51
N HIS A 46 12.09 -17.02 12.20
CA HIS A 46 12.13 -17.46 13.59
C HIS A 46 12.30 -18.99 13.74
N GLY A 47 12.69 -19.68 12.66
CA GLY A 47 13.13 -21.08 12.70
C GLY A 47 12.04 -22.14 12.49
N CYS A 48 10.78 -21.75 12.30
CA CYS A 48 9.73 -22.71 11.91
C CYS A 48 9.98 -23.27 10.51
N ARG A 49 9.45 -24.47 10.29
CA ARG A 49 9.29 -25.09 8.98
C ARG A 49 7.83 -25.44 8.81
N VAL A 50 7.21 -24.90 7.77
CA VAL A 50 5.79 -25.07 7.50
C VAL A 50 5.63 -25.83 6.21
N ASP A 51 4.87 -26.91 6.31
CA ASP A 51 4.66 -27.86 5.23
C ASP A 51 3.24 -28.40 5.35
N ASP A 52 2.29 -27.63 4.83
CA ASP A 52 0.90 -28.03 4.69
C ASP A 52 0.40 -27.69 3.29
N GLU A 53 -0.75 -28.24 2.94
CA GLU A 53 -1.37 -28.11 1.61
C GLU A 53 -1.63 -26.66 1.20
N LYS A 54 -2.11 -25.80 2.12
CA LYS A 54 -2.41 -24.40 1.81
C LYS A 54 -1.12 -23.62 1.55
N VAL A 55 -0.08 -23.86 2.35
CA VAL A 55 1.24 -23.24 2.18
C VAL A 55 1.89 -23.70 0.87
N ARG A 56 1.80 -24.98 0.52
CA ARG A 56 2.28 -25.51 -0.77
C ARG A 56 1.54 -24.85 -1.94
N GLY A 57 0.21 -24.77 -1.87
CA GLY A 57 -0.61 -24.07 -2.86
C GLY A 57 -0.21 -22.60 -2.98
N ALA A 58 -0.01 -21.90 -1.88
CA ALA A 58 0.41 -20.50 -1.88
C ALA A 58 1.81 -20.30 -2.51
N TRP A 59 2.75 -21.22 -2.24
CA TRP A 59 4.06 -21.21 -2.88
C TRP A 59 3.97 -21.38 -4.40
N LEU A 60 3.08 -22.26 -4.88
CA LEU A 60 2.84 -22.44 -6.31
C LEU A 60 2.35 -21.13 -6.96
N VAL A 61 1.51 -20.34 -6.27
CA VAL A 61 1.13 -18.99 -6.75
C VAL A 61 2.38 -18.11 -6.94
N LEU A 62 3.22 -18.02 -5.91
CA LEU A 62 4.44 -17.22 -5.95
C LEU A 62 5.40 -17.68 -7.05
N SER A 63 5.55 -18.99 -7.23
CA SER A 63 6.39 -19.59 -8.29
C SER A 63 5.88 -19.23 -9.69
N HIS A 64 4.58 -19.40 -9.96
CA HIS A 64 4.01 -19.05 -11.25
C HIS A 64 4.11 -17.55 -11.57
N GLN A 65 3.89 -16.68 -10.58
CA GLN A 65 4.04 -15.23 -10.75
C GLN A 65 5.51 -14.85 -11.01
N ALA A 66 6.45 -15.44 -10.27
CA ALA A 66 7.88 -15.23 -10.50
C ALA A 66 8.31 -15.67 -11.91
N TRP A 67 7.82 -16.82 -12.37
CA TRP A 67 8.05 -17.27 -13.74
C TRP A 67 7.45 -16.32 -14.78
N ALA A 68 6.22 -15.84 -14.60
CA ALA A 68 5.59 -14.89 -15.52
C ALA A 68 6.40 -13.60 -15.66
N ARG A 69 6.91 -13.08 -14.54
CA ARG A 69 7.82 -11.93 -14.52
C ARG A 69 9.15 -12.24 -15.21
N ARG A 70 9.73 -13.42 -14.98
CA ARG A 70 10.95 -13.88 -15.67
C ARG A 70 10.74 -14.03 -17.17
N LEU A 71 9.57 -14.44 -17.65
CA LEU A 71 9.27 -14.55 -19.09
C LEU A 71 9.33 -13.19 -19.78
N ARG A 72 8.89 -12.11 -19.12
CA ARG A 72 9.08 -10.75 -19.64
C ARG A 72 10.55 -10.38 -19.74
N LEU A 73 11.34 -10.65 -18.68
CA LEU A 73 12.78 -10.41 -18.71
C LEU A 73 13.48 -11.18 -19.85
N LEU A 74 13.15 -12.47 -20.01
CA LEU A 74 13.68 -13.28 -21.10
C LEU A 74 13.33 -12.68 -22.47
N ALA A 75 12.09 -12.22 -22.65
CA ALA A 75 11.64 -11.58 -23.89
C ALA A 75 12.42 -10.29 -24.20
N HIS A 76 12.58 -9.41 -23.20
CA HIS A 76 13.32 -8.15 -23.35
C HIS A 76 14.82 -8.37 -23.62
N ARG A 77 15.43 -9.36 -22.95
CA ARG A 77 16.87 -9.68 -23.11
C ARG A 77 17.21 -10.51 -24.34
N GLY A 78 16.23 -10.78 -25.22
CA GLY A 78 16.44 -11.55 -26.44
C GLY A 78 16.67 -13.05 -26.18
N GLU A 79 16.34 -13.56 -24.99
CA GLU A 79 16.42 -14.98 -24.62
C GLU A 79 15.21 -15.76 -25.17
N ARG A 80 14.89 -15.56 -26.46
CA ARG A 80 13.65 -16.01 -27.12
C ARG A 80 13.40 -17.50 -26.99
N THR A 81 14.40 -18.33 -27.24
CA THR A 81 14.25 -19.80 -27.25
C THR A 81 13.73 -20.30 -25.90
N GLU A 82 14.28 -19.80 -24.80
CA GLU A 82 13.83 -20.18 -23.45
C GLU A 82 12.44 -19.59 -23.14
N ALA A 83 12.20 -18.32 -23.48
CA ALA A 83 10.90 -17.69 -23.29
C ALA A 83 9.77 -18.47 -24.00
N VAL A 84 9.94 -18.76 -25.30
CA VAL A 84 8.96 -19.47 -26.11
C VAL A 84 8.75 -20.89 -25.62
N ALA A 85 9.82 -21.60 -25.24
CA ALA A 85 9.71 -22.95 -24.69
C ALA A 85 8.85 -22.99 -23.42
N ARG A 86 9.08 -22.06 -22.48
CA ARG A 86 8.33 -21.99 -21.22
C ARG A 86 6.92 -21.46 -21.39
N LEU A 87 6.69 -20.50 -22.29
CA LEU A 87 5.35 -20.05 -22.69
C LEU A 87 4.54 -21.20 -23.31
N THR A 88 5.17 -22.03 -24.15
CA THR A 88 4.53 -23.20 -24.75
C THR A 88 4.19 -24.25 -23.70
N GLU A 89 5.07 -24.45 -22.71
CA GLU A 89 4.82 -25.35 -21.59
C GLU A 89 3.63 -24.88 -20.73
N TYR A 90 3.54 -23.56 -20.47
CA TYR A 90 2.38 -22.96 -19.82
C TYR A 90 1.10 -23.08 -20.65
N ALA A 91 1.17 -22.91 -21.97
CA ALA A 91 0.02 -23.10 -22.85
C ALA A 91 -0.52 -24.54 -22.77
N GLY A 92 0.38 -25.54 -22.75
CA GLY A 92 0.01 -26.93 -22.55
C GLY A 92 -0.63 -27.16 -21.18
N LEU A 93 -0.01 -26.68 -20.10
CA LEU A 93 -0.56 -26.78 -18.75
C LEU A 93 -1.95 -26.13 -18.65
N TYR A 94 -2.11 -24.89 -19.13
CA TYR A 94 -3.38 -24.17 -19.05
C TYR A 94 -4.51 -24.88 -19.82
N ALA A 95 -4.17 -25.56 -20.93
CA ALA A 95 -5.10 -26.38 -21.69
C ALA A 95 -5.48 -27.68 -20.95
N GLU A 96 -4.52 -28.36 -20.32
CA GLU A 96 -4.77 -29.55 -19.48
C GLU A 96 -5.77 -29.20 -18.34
N LEU A 97 -5.54 -28.06 -17.68
CA LEU A 97 -6.38 -27.55 -16.59
C LEU A 97 -7.78 -27.09 -17.02
N ALA A 98 -8.06 -26.95 -18.32
CA ALA A 98 -9.36 -26.52 -18.82
C ALA A 98 -10.47 -27.58 -18.62
N SER A 99 -10.08 -28.85 -18.42
CA SER A 99 -11.01 -29.98 -18.27
C SER A 99 -11.54 -30.18 -16.85
N ASP A 100 -10.89 -29.59 -15.84
CA ASP A 100 -11.25 -29.72 -14.43
C ASP A 100 -11.68 -28.37 -13.84
N SER A 101 -12.84 -28.32 -13.19
CA SER A 101 -13.24 -27.16 -12.38
C SER A 101 -12.41 -27.10 -11.10
N HIS A 102 -11.77 -25.95 -10.81
CA HIS A 102 -11.04 -25.74 -9.56
C HIS A 102 -12.02 -25.82 -8.37
N GLY A 103 -12.03 -26.93 -7.64
CA GLY A 103 -13.07 -27.25 -6.63
C GLY A 103 -12.98 -26.50 -5.30
N GLU A 104 -11.90 -25.73 -5.06
CA GLU A 104 -11.54 -25.22 -3.73
C GLU A 104 -11.56 -23.68 -3.59
N ALA A 105 -12.02 -22.97 -4.61
CA ALA A 105 -12.21 -21.52 -4.52
C ALA A 105 -13.45 -21.17 -3.66
N GLN A 106 -13.31 -20.21 -2.75
CA GLN A 106 -14.45 -19.69 -1.98
C GLN A 106 -15.46 -19.02 -2.91
N GLU A 107 -16.77 -19.05 -2.60
CA GLU A 107 -17.82 -18.57 -3.51
C GLU A 107 -17.70 -17.09 -3.90
N TRP A 108 -17.12 -16.25 -3.03
CA TRP A 108 -16.88 -14.83 -3.32
C TRP A 108 -15.66 -14.60 -4.22
N MET A 109 -14.76 -15.58 -4.34
CA MET A 109 -13.60 -15.51 -5.20
C MET A 109 -14.03 -15.95 -6.60
N LEU A 110 -14.12 -15.00 -7.54
CA LEU A 110 -14.24 -15.32 -8.97
C LEU A 110 -13.20 -16.40 -9.30
N ARG A 111 -13.61 -17.52 -9.90
CA ARG A 111 -12.71 -18.68 -10.03
C ARG A 111 -11.69 -18.47 -11.14
N GLY A 112 -10.41 -18.66 -10.80
CA GLY A 112 -9.32 -18.74 -11.78
C GLY A 112 -9.17 -20.14 -12.35
N ARG A 113 -8.39 -20.28 -13.42
CA ARG A 113 -8.01 -21.59 -13.97
C ARG A 113 -6.67 -22.04 -13.40
N LEU A 114 -5.62 -21.22 -13.46
CA LEU A 114 -4.31 -21.60 -12.91
C LEU A 114 -4.27 -21.40 -11.38
N PHE A 115 -5.06 -20.45 -10.87
CA PHE A 115 -5.14 -20.11 -9.44
C PHE A 115 -6.56 -20.24 -8.89
N HIS A 116 -6.71 -20.18 -7.56
CA HIS A 116 -8.03 -20.11 -6.89
C HIS A 116 -8.86 -18.89 -7.33
N GLN A 117 -8.22 -17.79 -7.74
CA GLN A 117 -8.87 -16.51 -8.02
C GLN A 117 -8.60 -16.03 -9.46
N ALA A 118 -9.65 -15.53 -10.13
CA ALA A 118 -9.56 -14.92 -11.45
C ALA A 118 -8.68 -13.66 -11.44
N LEU A 119 -8.64 -12.93 -10.33
CA LEU A 119 -7.69 -11.82 -10.14
C LEU A 119 -6.24 -12.28 -10.29
N THR A 120 -5.87 -13.37 -9.63
CA THR A 120 -4.50 -13.90 -9.71
C THR A 120 -4.17 -14.38 -11.13
N ASP A 121 -5.15 -14.99 -11.81
CA ASP A 121 -5.04 -15.36 -13.23
C ASP A 121 -4.82 -14.10 -14.09
N ALA A 122 -5.53 -13.01 -13.83
CA ALA A 122 -5.43 -11.76 -14.58
C ALA A 122 -4.05 -11.09 -14.41
N ILE A 123 -3.51 -11.00 -13.18
CA ILE A 123 -2.17 -10.48 -12.91
C ILE A 123 -1.10 -11.28 -13.67
N TRP A 124 -1.25 -12.60 -13.67
CA TRP A 124 -0.37 -13.50 -14.40
C TRP A 124 -0.50 -13.30 -15.93
N ALA A 125 -1.74 -13.21 -16.42
CA ALA A 125 -2.06 -13.04 -17.84
C ALA A 125 -1.47 -11.74 -18.43
N VAL A 126 -1.48 -10.65 -17.68
CA VAL A 126 -0.84 -9.38 -18.09
C VAL A 126 0.64 -9.62 -18.43
N ASN A 127 1.34 -10.38 -17.59
CA ASN A 127 2.75 -10.67 -17.81
C ASN A 127 2.97 -11.54 -19.05
N ILE A 128 2.12 -12.54 -19.26
CA ILE A 128 2.16 -13.43 -20.44
C ILE A 128 1.91 -12.64 -21.73
N GLY A 129 0.83 -11.85 -21.77
CA GLY A 129 0.51 -11.01 -22.92
C GLY A 129 1.67 -10.06 -23.26
N HIS A 130 2.24 -9.40 -22.25
CA HIS A 130 3.38 -8.51 -22.46
C HIS A 130 4.65 -9.23 -22.94
N ALA A 131 4.95 -10.41 -22.41
CA ALA A 131 6.09 -11.20 -22.89
C ALA A 131 5.90 -11.58 -24.37
N VAL A 132 4.70 -12.04 -24.75
CA VAL A 132 4.38 -12.37 -26.15
C VAL A 132 4.47 -11.16 -27.05
N THR A 133 3.90 -10.00 -26.67
CA THR A 133 4.00 -8.76 -27.45
C THR A 133 5.46 -8.34 -27.67
N THR A 134 6.31 -8.42 -26.63
CA THR A 134 7.75 -8.11 -26.76
C THR A 134 8.44 -9.08 -27.73
N LEU A 135 8.14 -10.38 -27.66
CA LEU A 135 8.68 -11.37 -28.59
C LEU A 135 8.18 -11.14 -30.02
N ALA A 136 6.90 -10.81 -30.19
CA ALA A 136 6.27 -10.59 -31.47
C ALA A 136 6.85 -9.39 -32.23
N GLY A 137 7.31 -8.35 -31.49
CA GLY A 137 8.04 -7.21 -32.06
C GLY A 137 9.36 -7.58 -32.74
N GLN A 138 9.93 -8.75 -32.44
CA GLN A 138 11.12 -9.28 -33.13
C GLN A 138 10.71 -10.12 -34.36
N ARG A 139 9.78 -11.07 -34.16
CA ARG A 139 9.19 -11.96 -35.19
C ARG A 139 8.06 -12.79 -34.57
N THR A 140 7.23 -13.42 -35.40
CA THR A 140 6.01 -14.14 -34.96
C THR A 140 5.95 -15.63 -35.34
N ASP A 141 6.95 -16.14 -36.06
CA ASP A 141 7.00 -17.47 -36.69
C ASP A 141 6.83 -18.66 -35.72
N ASP A 142 7.28 -18.52 -34.48
CA ASP A 142 7.23 -19.55 -33.43
C ASP A 142 6.18 -19.27 -32.34
N LEU A 143 5.34 -18.23 -32.49
CA LEU A 143 4.37 -17.80 -31.46
C LEU A 143 2.94 -18.30 -31.71
N ALA A 144 2.63 -18.81 -32.90
CA ALA A 144 1.30 -19.33 -33.23
C ALA A 144 0.75 -20.37 -32.23
N PRO A 145 1.57 -21.29 -31.64
CA PRO A 145 1.10 -22.23 -30.61
C PRO A 145 0.56 -21.57 -29.33
N LEU A 146 0.83 -20.28 -29.10
CA LEU A 146 0.40 -19.55 -27.90
C LEU A 146 -1.00 -18.94 -28.05
N LEU A 147 -1.57 -18.90 -29.27
CA LEU A 147 -2.88 -18.28 -29.52
C LEU A 147 -4.01 -18.86 -28.64
N PRO A 148 -4.14 -20.20 -28.46
CA PRO A 148 -5.20 -20.74 -27.60
C PRO A 148 -5.09 -20.30 -26.13
N LEU A 149 -3.87 -20.11 -25.64
CA LEU A 149 -3.63 -19.59 -24.29
C LEU A 149 -4.11 -18.15 -24.20
N LEU A 150 -3.67 -17.28 -25.13
CA LEU A 150 -4.03 -15.86 -25.13
C LEU A 150 -5.55 -15.66 -25.22
N ASP A 151 -6.22 -16.38 -26.13
CA ASP A 151 -7.68 -16.31 -26.28
C ASP A 151 -8.42 -16.76 -25.02
N SER A 152 -7.93 -17.84 -24.39
CA SER A 152 -8.54 -18.36 -23.17
C SER A 152 -8.39 -17.38 -22.01
N LEU A 153 -7.24 -16.70 -21.91
CA LEU A 153 -7.00 -15.70 -20.88
C LEU A 153 -7.86 -14.44 -21.09
N GLU A 154 -7.97 -13.97 -22.33
CA GLU A 154 -8.84 -12.84 -22.68
C GLU A 154 -10.31 -13.16 -22.35
N GLN A 155 -10.80 -14.34 -22.73
CA GLN A 155 -12.16 -14.77 -22.43
C GLN A 155 -12.40 -14.93 -20.93
N ALA A 156 -11.46 -15.53 -20.19
CA ALA A 156 -11.58 -15.70 -18.75
C ALA A 156 -11.65 -14.34 -18.02
N ALA A 157 -10.85 -13.36 -18.47
CA ALA A 157 -10.91 -12.00 -17.95
C ALA A 157 -12.28 -11.34 -18.23
N LEU A 158 -12.84 -11.58 -19.42
CA LEU A 158 -14.13 -11.03 -19.83
C LEU A 158 -15.27 -11.59 -18.98
N ASP A 159 -15.29 -12.91 -18.80
CA ASP A 159 -16.31 -13.62 -18.02
C ASP A 159 -16.27 -13.16 -16.56
N ALA A 160 -15.09 -13.13 -15.94
CA ALA A 160 -14.92 -12.69 -14.57
C ALA A 160 -15.31 -11.21 -14.37
N ARG A 161 -14.95 -10.33 -15.32
CA ARG A 161 -15.37 -8.92 -15.28
C ARG A 161 -16.88 -8.79 -15.39
N GLY A 162 -17.52 -9.58 -16.26
CA GLY A 162 -18.97 -9.61 -16.41
C GLY A 162 -19.72 -9.99 -15.13
N VAL A 163 -19.15 -10.88 -14.31
CA VAL A 163 -19.72 -11.20 -12.98
C VAL A 163 -19.66 -9.99 -12.06
N LEU A 164 -18.52 -9.29 -11.98
CA LEU A 164 -18.37 -8.10 -11.11
C LEU A 164 -19.29 -6.96 -11.53
N THR A 165 -19.32 -6.64 -12.82
CA THR A 165 -20.15 -5.54 -13.31
C THR A 165 -21.64 -5.88 -13.21
N GLY A 166 -22.02 -7.14 -13.38
CA GLY A 166 -23.38 -7.63 -13.11
C GLY A 166 -23.80 -7.50 -11.64
N GLN A 167 -22.83 -7.45 -10.71
CA GLN A 167 -23.06 -7.18 -9.28
C GLN A 167 -22.93 -5.70 -8.91
N GLY A 168 -22.68 -4.80 -9.88
CA GLY A 168 -22.46 -3.38 -9.62
C GLY A 168 -21.08 -3.03 -9.04
N LEU A 169 -20.12 -3.96 -9.09
CA LEU A 169 -18.77 -3.81 -8.50
C LEU A 169 -17.74 -3.28 -9.50
N LEU A 170 -18.14 -2.34 -10.37
CA LEU A 170 -17.25 -1.75 -11.37
C LEU A 170 -16.02 -1.11 -10.74
N ALA A 171 -16.16 -0.49 -9.56
CA ALA A 171 -15.09 0.17 -8.82
C ALA A 171 -14.08 -0.79 -8.14
N SER A 172 -14.35 -2.10 -8.11
CA SER A 172 -13.43 -3.06 -7.49
C SER A 172 -12.06 -3.04 -8.16
N ASN A 173 -10.99 -3.09 -7.36
CA ASN A 173 -9.62 -3.25 -7.84
C ASN A 173 -9.42 -4.48 -8.75
N TYR A 174 -10.29 -5.50 -8.65
CA TYR A 174 -10.29 -6.68 -9.52
C TYR A 174 -10.55 -6.28 -10.97
N THR A 175 -11.46 -5.33 -11.19
CA THR A 175 -11.85 -4.86 -12.52
C THR A 175 -10.67 -4.21 -13.24
N ALA A 176 -9.78 -3.51 -12.53
CA ALA A 176 -8.57 -2.93 -13.10
C ALA A 176 -7.68 -4.00 -13.75
N TRP A 177 -7.42 -5.09 -13.03
CA TRP A 177 -6.56 -6.18 -13.51
C TRP A 177 -7.21 -7.03 -14.58
N LEU A 178 -8.52 -7.25 -14.51
CA LEU A 178 -9.26 -7.94 -15.57
C LEU A 178 -9.24 -7.14 -16.88
N ASN A 179 -9.41 -5.82 -16.81
CA ASN A 179 -9.24 -4.93 -17.96
C ASN A 179 -7.80 -4.97 -18.49
N ALA A 180 -6.80 -4.91 -17.61
CA ALA A 180 -5.40 -5.01 -17.99
C ALA A 180 -5.06 -6.35 -18.66
N ALA A 181 -5.61 -7.46 -18.17
CA ALA A 181 -5.40 -8.78 -18.77
C ALA A 181 -5.92 -8.86 -20.20
N GLY A 182 -7.14 -8.37 -20.46
CA GLY A 182 -7.69 -8.29 -21.81
C GLY A 182 -6.90 -7.34 -22.72
N ALA A 183 -6.51 -6.16 -22.20
CA ALA A 183 -5.70 -5.18 -22.91
C ALA A 183 -4.24 -5.64 -23.15
N ALA A 184 -3.75 -6.65 -22.42
CA ALA A 184 -2.42 -7.24 -22.65
C ALA A 184 -2.47 -8.45 -23.60
N THR A 185 -3.49 -9.32 -23.46
CA THR A 185 -3.59 -10.59 -24.19
C THR A 185 -4.21 -10.43 -25.58
N GLY A 186 -5.22 -9.55 -25.73
CA GLY A 186 -5.87 -9.27 -27.01
C GLY A 186 -4.91 -8.72 -28.08
N PRO A 187 -4.16 -7.63 -27.81
CA PRO A 187 -3.15 -7.13 -28.74
C PRO A 187 -2.05 -8.16 -29.05
N ALA A 188 -1.61 -8.92 -28.04
CA ALA A 188 -0.61 -9.97 -28.24
C ALA A 188 -1.10 -11.02 -29.24
N ALA A 189 -2.36 -11.46 -29.12
CA ALA A 189 -2.96 -12.42 -30.04
C ALA A 189 -3.15 -11.83 -31.44
N ALA A 190 -3.60 -10.57 -31.55
CA ALA A 190 -3.75 -9.87 -32.82
C ALA A 190 -2.42 -9.76 -33.59
N VAL A 191 -1.33 -9.38 -32.92
CA VAL A 191 0.00 -9.28 -33.54
C VAL A 191 0.49 -10.66 -34.01
N VAL A 192 0.30 -11.72 -33.22
CA VAL A 192 0.67 -13.09 -33.64
C VAL A 192 -0.13 -13.55 -34.86
N ARG A 193 -1.40 -13.12 -34.99
CA ARG A 193 -2.23 -13.38 -36.18
C ARG A 193 -1.89 -12.51 -37.39
N GLY A 194 -1.07 -11.46 -37.22
CA GLY A 194 -0.86 -10.45 -38.25
C GLY A 194 -2.11 -9.60 -38.51
N GLN A 195 -2.90 -9.33 -37.47
CA GLN A 195 -4.13 -8.55 -37.51
C GLN A 195 -3.99 -7.27 -36.70
N GLU A 196 -4.75 -6.24 -37.06
CA GLU A 196 -4.97 -5.10 -36.18
C GLU A 196 -5.84 -5.51 -35.00
N TRP A 197 -5.57 -4.95 -33.82
CA TRP A 197 -6.39 -5.19 -32.64
C TRP A 197 -7.60 -4.25 -32.63
N ASP A 198 -8.80 -4.82 -32.51
CA ASP A 198 -10.08 -4.11 -32.48
C ASP A 198 -10.77 -4.13 -31.10
N GLY A 199 -10.09 -4.66 -30.07
CA GLY A 199 -10.63 -4.81 -28.71
C GLY A 199 -10.62 -3.57 -27.84
N ALA A 200 -10.14 -2.41 -28.34
CA ALA A 200 -10.03 -1.16 -27.57
C ALA A 200 -11.38 -0.74 -26.94
N LYS A 201 -12.48 -0.86 -27.70
CA LYS A 201 -13.82 -0.57 -27.20
C LYS A 201 -14.23 -1.48 -26.05
N GLN A 202 -13.83 -2.75 -26.06
CA GLN A 202 -14.21 -3.72 -25.03
C GLN A 202 -13.40 -3.53 -23.74
N TRP A 203 -12.12 -3.22 -23.86
CA TRP A 203 -11.18 -3.28 -22.73
C TRP A 203 -10.79 -1.92 -22.16
N LEU A 204 -10.82 -0.86 -22.97
CA LEU A 204 -10.42 0.48 -22.58
C LEU A 204 -11.61 1.44 -22.52
N GLU A 205 -12.35 1.58 -23.62
CA GLU A 205 -13.27 2.72 -23.83
C GLU A 205 -14.72 2.47 -23.38
N GLY A 206 -15.19 1.23 -23.43
CA GLY A 206 -16.58 0.88 -23.17
C GLY A 206 -17.02 1.08 -21.71
N GLU A 207 -18.32 0.91 -21.45
CA GLU A 207 -18.95 1.14 -20.14
C GLU A 207 -18.39 0.29 -18.99
N HIS A 208 -17.65 -0.77 -19.31
CA HIS A 208 -16.98 -1.66 -18.36
C HIS A 208 -15.46 -1.71 -18.57
N GLY A 209 -14.93 -0.90 -19.51
CA GLY A 209 -13.52 -0.81 -19.81
C GLY A 209 -12.75 -0.03 -18.74
N LEU A 210 -11.42 0.01 -18.91
CA LEU A 210 -10.50 0.66 -17.97
C LEU A 210 -10.88 2.11 -17.66
N TYR A 211 -11.29 2.89 -18.67
CA TYR A 211 -11.61 4.31 -18.49
C TYR A 211 -12.87 4.51 -17.64
N ALA A 212 -13.87 3.66 -17.81
CA ALA A 212 -15.07 3.70 -16.97
C ALA A 212 -14.75 3.29 -15.52
N HIS A 213 -13.91 2.25 -15.34
CA HIS A 213 -13.44 1.83 -14.02
C HIS A 213 -12.69 2.96 -13.29
N LEU A 214 -11.69 3.58 -13.92
CA LEU A 214 -10.89 4.63 -13.30
C LEU A 214 -11.75 5.81 -12.82
N ARG A 215 -12.78 6.20 -13.60
CA ARG A 215 -13.70 7.28 -13.23
C ARG A 215 -14.57 6.99 -12.00
N VAL A 216 -14.82 5.71 -11.68
CA VAL A 216 -15.65 5.33 -10.53
C VAL A 216 -14.83 4.85 -9.34
N ALA A 217 -13.62 4.36 -9.58
CA ALA A 217 -12.73 3.84 -8.54
C ALA A 217 -11.82 4.91 -7.93
N VAL A 218 -11.61 6.04 -8.61
CA VAL A 218 -10.71 7.10 -8.16
C VAL A 218 -11.51 8.37 -7.88
N ALA A 219 -11.32 8.91 -6.68
CA ALA A 219 -11.90 10.15 -6.24
C ALA A 219 -11.27 11.37 -6.94
N ASP A 220 -11.94 12.53 -6.89
CA ASP A 220 -11.43 13.78 -7.50
C ASP A 220 -10.12 14.26 -6.84
N ASP A 221 -9.87 13.84 -5.59
CA ASP A 221 -8.61 14.08 -4.90
C ASP A 221 -7.47 13.13 -5.30
N GLY A 222 -7.71 12.26 -6.29
CA GLY A 222 -6.73 11.40 -6.95
C GLY A 222 -6.53 10.05 -6.27
N TRP A 223 -7.14 9.81 -5.11
CA TRP A 223 -7.04 8.53 -4.41
C TRP A 223 -7.99 7.49 -4.98
N GLU A 224 -7.52 6.25 -5.06
CA GLU A 224 -8.39 5.09 -5.18
C GLU A 224 -9.24 4.94 -3.90
N TRP A 225 -10.52 4.59 -4.06
CA TRP A 225 -11.55 4.71 -3.03
C TRP A 225 -11.32 3.86 -1.77
N GLU A 226 -10.50 2.81 -1.82
CA GLU A 226 -10.16 1.97 -0.66
C GLU A 226 -9.22 2.72 0.31
N GLY A 227 -8.60 3.81 -0.14
CA GLY A 227 -7.72 4.65 0.68
C GLY A 227 -6.44 3.94 1.14
N SER A 228 -6.17 2.73 0.66
CA SER A 228 -4.98 1.94 0.92
C SER A 228 -3.86 2.32 -0.04
N THR A 229 -2.66 2.54 0.50
CA THR A 229 -1.48 2.81 -0.34
C THR A 229 -1.18 1.65 -1.29
N TYR A 230 -1.36 0.40 -0.83
CA TYR A 230 -1.12 -0.76 -1.67
C TYR A 230 -2.14 -0.85 -2.80
N TYR A 231 -3.44 -0.79 -2.48
CA TYR A 231 -4.49 -0.94 -3.49
C TYR A 231 -4.57 0.26 -4.46
N HIS A 232 -4.23 1.47 -3.99
CA HIS A 232 -4.00 2.62 -4.86
C HIS A 232 -2.95 2.32 -5.93
N GLY A 233 -1.76 1.89 -5.49
CA GLY A 233 -0.67 1.54 -6.39
C GLY A 233 -0.98 0.30 -7.26
N PHE A 234 -1.75 -0.64 -6.73
CA PHE A 234 -2.20 -1.85 -7.42
C PHE A 234 -3.09 -1.52 -8.63
N VAL A 235 -4.06 -0.62 -8.46
CA VAL A 235 -4.93 -0.14 -9.54
C VAL A 235 -4.16 0.73 -10.54
N LEU A 236 -3.33 1.67 -10.05
CA LEU A 236 -2.50 2.50 -10.92
C LEU A 236 -1.57 1.65 -11.79
N ARG A 237 -0.91 0.64 -11.21
CA ARG A 237 -0.03 -0.28 -11.95
C ARG A 237 -0.81 -1.05 -13.02
N ALA A 238 -1.99 -1.58 -12.70
CA ALA A 238 -2.83 -2.27 -13.68
C ALA A 238 -3.19 -1.37 -14.86
N ALA A 239 -3.58 -0.11 -14.58
CA ALA A 239 -3.92 0.87 -15.61
C ALA A 239 -2.72 1.21 -16.51
N LEU A 240 -1.55 1.48 -15.93
CA LEU A 240 -0.34 1.78 -16.69
C LEU A 240 0.11 0.58 -17.56
N LEU A 241 0.00 -0.64 -17.03
CA LEU A 241 0.27 -1.87 -17.77
C LEU A 241 -0.69 -2.05 -18.95
N ALA A 242 -2.00 -1.77 -18.76
CA ALA A 242 -3.02 -1.87 -19.80
C ALA A 242 -2.82 -0.88 -20.96
N LEU A 243 -2.13 0.24 -20.71
CA LEU A 243 -1.91 1.32 -21.68
C LEU A 243 -0.60 1.18 -22.46
N ARG A 244 -0.03 -0.02 -22.51
CA ARG A 244 1.17 -0.29 -23.32
C ARG A 244 0.98 0.18 -24.75
N SER A 245 1.96 0.93 -25.25
CA SER A 245 2.00 1.52 -26.59
C SER A 245 0.89 2.53 -26.91
N ALA A 246 0.11 2.95 -25.91
CA ALA A 246 -0.81 4.07 -26.08
C ALA A 246 -0.03 5.37 -26.30
N ASP A 247 -0.55 6.24 -27.17
CA ASP A 247 -0.12 7.64 -27.21
C ASP A 247 -0.83 8.39 -26.07
N PRO A 248 -0.10 9.01 -25.11
CA PRO A 248 -0.72 9.81 -24.06
C PRO A 248 -1.69 10.88 -24.58
N ALA A 249 -1.47 11.41 -25.79
CA ALA A 249 -2.36 12.39 -26.42
C ALA A 249 -3.69 11.80 -26.94
N ALA A 250 -3.76 10.47 -27.11
CA ALA A 250 -4.96 9.75 -27.54
C ALA A 250 -5.82 9.27 -26.35
N ILE A 251 -5.29 9.28 -25.13
CA ILE A 251 -6.05 8.94 -23.93
C ILE A 251 -7.00 10.11 -23.61
N PRO A 252 -8.28 9.85 -23.26
CA PRO A 252 -9.20 10.90 -22.86
C PRO A 252 -8.61 11.79 -21.74
N SER A 253 -8.71 13.11 -21.89
CA SER A 253 -8.04 14.07 -21.01
C SER A 253 -8.43 13.95 -19.53
N ASP A 254 -9.68 13.55 -19.27
CA ASP A 254 -10.17 13.28 -17.92
C ASP A 254 -9.52 12.04 -17.31
N VAL A 255 -9.33 10.98 -18.09
CA VAL A 255 -8.62 9.76 -17.65
C VAL A 255 -7.14 10.06 -17.41
N VAL A 256 -6.51 10.86 -18.27
CA VAL A 256 -5.15 11.36 -18.04
C VAL A 256 -5.07 12.14 -16.73
N GLY A 257 -6.08 12.97 -16.45
CA GLY A 257 -6.22 13.69 -15.18
C GLY A 257 -6.30 12.76 -13.97
N VAL A 258 -7.07 11.67 -14.06
CA VAL A 258 -7.16 10.63 -13.02
C VAL A 258 -5.80 9.97 -12.76
N LEU A 259 -5.12 9.49 -13.80
CA LEU A 259 -3.80 8.85 -13.67
C LEU A 259 -2.75 9.81 -13.09
N ALA A 260 -2.83 11.09 -13.46
CA ALA A 260 -1.98 12.13 -12.90
C ALA A 260 -2.28 12.41 -11.42
N GLY A 261 -3.56 12.46 -11.03
CA GLY A 261 -3.98 12.60 -9.63
C GLY A 261 -3.50 11.43 -8.78
N MET A 262 -3.61 10.19 -9.28
CA MET A 262 -3.06 9.02 -8.59
C MET A 262 -1.54 9.10 -8.41
N THR A 263 -0.83 9.58 -9.43
CA THR A 263 0.62 9.79 -9.34
C THR A 263 0.98 10.88 -8.32
N ASP A 264 0.19 11.97 -8.28
CA ASP A 264 0.33 13.05 -7.30
C ASP A 264 0.13 12.55 -5.86
N VAL A 265 -0.84 11.64 -5.64
CA VAL A 265 -1.06 11.00 -4.35
C VAL A 265 0.19 10.27 -3.87
N LEU A 266 0.75 9.36 -4.68
CA LEU A 266 1.96 8.62 -4.29
C LEU A 266 3.15 9.56 -4.05
N ALA A 267 3.30 10.60 -4.88
CA ALA A 267 4.32 11.62 -4.69
C ALA A 267 4.12 12.43 -3.40
N ALA A 268 2.87 12.66 -3.00
CA ALA A 268 2.51 13.39 -1.80
C ALA A 268 2.65 12.57 -0.52
N ILE A 269 2.43 11.26 -0.53
CA ILE A 269 2.65 10.45 0.69
C ILE A 269 4.08 9.92 0.81
N ALA A 270 4.85 9.93 -0.27
CA ALA A 270 6.24 9.50 -0.24
C ALA A 270 7.10 10.43 0.65
N THR A 271 7.87 9.83 1.55
CA THR A 271 8.91 10.55 2.29
C THR A 271 10.06 10.92 1.34
N PRO A 272 10.90 11.93 1.68
CA PRO A 272 12.07 12.26 0.87
C PRO A 272 13.07 11.09 0.69
N GLY A 273 13.12 10.15 1.63
CA GLY A 273 13.91 8.91 1.51
C GLY A 273 13.19 7.76 0.81
N GLY A 274 12.00 7.98 0.24
CA GLY A 274 11.29 7.03 -0.61
C GLY A 274 10.42 6.01 0.11
N ILE A 275 10.04 6.25 1.36
CA ILE A 275 9.05 5.41 2.05
C ILE A 275 7.67 5.79 1.54
N LEU A 276 6.90 4.79 1.11
CA LEU A 276 5.44 4.89 0.98
C LEU A 276 4.80 4.34 2.27
N PRO A 277 4.08 5.15 3.05
CA PRO A 277 3.34 4.70 4.23
C PRO A 277 2.37 3.57 3.88
N ALA A 278 2.36 2.48 4.65
CA ALA A 278 1.50 1.31 4.40
C ALA A 278 0.09 1.52 4.96
N LEU A 279 -0.58 2.61 4.55
CA LEU A 279 -1.92 2.96 5.02
C LEU A 279 -2.91 1.84 4.69
N HIS A 280 -3.76 1.47 5.67
CA HIS A 280 -4.78 0.44 5.53
C HIS A 280 -4.20 -0.94 5.13
N ASP A 281 -5.01 -1.84 4.58
CA ASP A 281 -4.54 -3.15 4.13
C ASP A 281 -3.47 -3.01 3.04
N GLY A 282 -2.26 -3.47 3.35
CA GLY A 282 -1.15 -3.55 2.42
C GLY A 282 0.05 -4.19 3.10
N PRO A 283 0.90 -4.95 2.37
CA PRO A 283 2.12 -5.48 2.97
C PRO A 283 3.01 -4.34 3.45
N TYR A 284 3.52 -4.43 4.68
CA TYR A 284 4.41 -3.40 5.21
C TYR A 284 5.74 -3.36 4.44
N ARG A 285 6.46 -4.49 4.37
CA ARG A 285 7.72 -4.64 3.59
C ARG A 285 7.91 -6.08 3.12
N ARG A 286 8.17 -6.27 1.83
CA ARG A 286 8.53 -7.57 1.21
C ARG A 286 9.16 -7.37 -0.17
N HIS A 287 10.03 -8.29 -0.62
CA HIS A 287 10.71 -8.14 -1.91
C HIS A 287 9.76 -8.02 -3.11
N PRO A 288 8.67 -8.80 -3.23
CA PRO A 288 7.81 -8.64 -4.41
C PRO A 288 7.08 -7.29 -4.44
N LEU A 289 6.76 -6.71 -3.27
CA LEU A 289 6.23 -5.35 -3.19
C LEU A 289 7.23 -4.34 -3.75
N ALA A 290 8.52 -4.47 -3.43
CA ALA A 290 9.55 -3.60 -3.98
C ALA A 290 9.69 -3.75 -5.51
N LEU A 291 9.60 -4.97 -6.06
CA LEU A 291 9.58 -5.20 -7.51
C LEU A 291 8.36 -4.56 -8.20
N GLU A 292 7.20 -4.64 -7.53
CA GLU A 292 5.96 -4.00 -7.94
C GLU A 292 6.07 -2.47 -7.97
N TRP A 293 6.72 -1.88 -6.96
CA TRP A 293 7.00 -0.45 -6.91
C TRP A 293 7.99 0.00 -7.99
N LEU A 294 9.04 -0.76 -8.26
CA LEU A 294 9.97 -0.43 -9.35
C LEU A 294 9.27 -0.41 -10.71
N GLU A 295 8.43 -1.40 -10.98
CA GLU A 295 7.65 -1.43 -12.21
C GLU A 295 6.68 -0.25 -12.30
N LEU A 296 5.89 -0.01 -11.25
CA LEU A 296 4.95 1.12 -11.22
C LEU A 296 5.70 2.43 -11.49
N VAL A 297 6.79 2.70 -10.79
CA VAL A 297 7.56 3.93 -10.95
C VAL A 297 8.13 4.05 -12.37
N ALA A 298 8.71 2.99 -12.93
CA ALA A 298 9.26 3.01 -14.28
C ALA A 298 8.19 3.34 -15.34
N LEU A 299 6.97 2.85 -15.16
CA LEU A 299 5.83 3.16 -16.04
C LEU A 299 5.31 4.58 -15.79
N ALA A 300 5.12 4.97 -14.53
CA ALA A 300 4.58 6.27 -14.16
C ALA A 300 5.50 7.41 -14.64
N GLN A 301 6.83 7.26 -14.55
CA GLN A 301 7.78 8.28 -15.02
C GLN A 301 7.68 8.53 -16.54
N GLN A 302 7.18 7.57 -17.32
CA GLN A 302 6.98 7.71 -18.76
C GLN A 302 5.63 8.34 -19.13
N LEU A 303 4.71 8.49 -18.18
CA LEU A 303 3.41 9.14 -18.38
C LEU A 303 3.30 10.45 -17.59
N VAL A 304 3.53 10.39 -16.28
CA VAL A 304 3.40 11.49 -15.31
C VAL A 304 4.67 11.56 -14.45
N PRO A 305 5.74 12.20 -14.93
CA PRO A 305 7.01 12.23 -14.22
C PRO A 305 6.92 12.97 -12.88
N SER A 306 7.60 12.43 -11.85
CA SER A 306 7.62 12.97 -10.49
C SER A 306 8.95 12.67 -9.77
N PRO A 307 9.67 13.68 -9.25
CA PRO A 307 10.91 13.46 -8.51
C PRO A 307 10.75 12.61 -7.24
N ALA A 308 9.61 12.69 -6.57
CA ALA A 308 9.34 11.93 -5.34
C ALA A 308 9.35 10.41 -5.61
N LEU A 309 8.79 9.99 -6.76
CA LEU A 309 8.81 8.58 -7.15
C LEU A 309 10.22 8.04 -7.45
N ALA A 310 11.16 8.90 -7.85
CA ALA A 310 12.55 8.48 -8.02
C ALA A 310 13.20 8.05 -6.69
N ALA A 311 12.85 8.72 -5.59
CA ALA A 311 13.27 8.31 -4.24
C ALA A 311 12.66 6.95 -3.85
N VAL A 312 11.38 6.73 -4.17
CA VAL A 312 10.71 5.43 -3.97
C VAL A 312 11.43 4.32 -4.72
N ALA A 313 11.76 4.52 -6.01
CA ALA A 313 12.51 3.52 -6.77
C ALA A 313 13.91 3.28 -6.20
N LYS A 314 14.62 4.33 -5.75
CA LYS A 314 15.92 4.17 -5.09
C LYS A 314 15.82 3.32 -3.82
N ARG A 315 14.80 3.57 -2.99
CA ARG A 315 14.52 2.79 -1.77
C ARG A 315 14.18 1.35 -2.10
N ALA A 316 13.28 1.09 -3.06
CA ALA A 316 12.89 -0.25 -3.47
C ALA A 316 14.10 -1.07 -3.98
N ARG A 317 15.01 -0.48 -4.77
CA ARG A 317 16.26 -1.17 -5.17
C ARG A 317 17.16 -1.51 -3.98
N ALA A 318 17.27 -0.60 -3.01
CA ALA A 318 18.06 -0.86 -1.81
C ALA A 318 17.46 -1.99 -0.95
N GLU A 319 16.14 -2.08 -0.86
CA GLU A 319 15.44 -3.16 -0.16
C GLU A 319 15.59 -4.51 -0.85
N LEU A 320 15.64 -4.54 -2.18
CA LEU A 320 15.84 -5.76 -2.97
C LEU A 320 17.28 -6.28 -2.91
N GLY A 321 18.28 -5.40 -2.91
CA GLY A 321 19.68 -5.78 -2.96
C GLY A 321 19.96 -6.78 -4.10
N ALA A 322 20.35 -8.01 -3.76
CA ALA A 322 20.67 -9.06 -4.74
C ALA A 322 19.44 -9.65 -5.45
N GLN A 323 18.21 -9.36 -4.99
CA GLN A 323 16.96 -9.82 -5.60
C GLN A 323 16.40 -8.84 -6.65
N ASP A 324 17.09 -7.72 -6.93
CA ASP A 324 16.74 -6.83 -8.04
C ASP A 324 16.89 -7.59 -9.37
N ASP A 325 15.78 -7.81 -10.06
CA ASP A 325 15.73 -8.55 -11.32
C ASP A 325 15.93 -7.67 -12.57
N GLY A 326 15.77 -6.36 -12.40
CA GLY A 326 16.00 -5.35 -13.41
C GLY A 326 14.92 -5.16 -14.45
N LEU A 327 13.71 -5.69 -14.26
CA LEU A 327 12.67 -5.57 -15.28
C LEU A 327 12.31 -4.11 -15.56
N ASP A 328 12.26 -3.27 -14.52
CA ASP A 328 11.94 -1.84 -14.59
C ASP A 328 12.81 -1.08 -15.61
N ARG A 329 14.07 -1.46 -15.73
CA ARG A 329 15.04 -0.87 -16.66
C ARG A 329 14.90 -1.35 -18.11
N GLU A 330 14.06 -2.36 -18.36
CA GLU A 330 13.78 -2.89 -19.69
C GLU A 330 12.44 -2.33 -20.26
N LEU A 331 11.76 -1.45 -19.51
CA LEU A 331 10.41 -0.94 -19.85
C LEU A 331 10.44 0.41 -20.58
N ASP A 332 11.60 0.89 -21.04
CA ASP A 332 11.70 2.13 -21.81
C ASP A 332 10.87 2.07 -23.10
N GLY A 333 10.23 3.19 -23.46
CA GLY A 333 9.36 3.27 -24.64
C GLY A 333 8.01 2.58 -24.43
N TRP A 334 7.53 2.53 -23.18
CA TRP A 334 6.24 1.92 -22.85
C TRP A 334 5.07 2.66 -23.52
N PHE A 335 5.16 3.97 -23.63
CA PHE A 335 4.18 4.84 -24.30
C PHE A 335 4.71 5.30 -25.67
N ALA A 336 3.81 5.50 -26.62
CA ALA A 336 4.17 5.89 -28.00
C ALA A 336 4.44 7.40 -28.18
N GLY A 337 4.21 8.20 -27.14
CA GLY A 337 4.38 9.66 -27.14
C GLY A 337 5.18 10.16 -25.94
N PRO A 338 5.49 11.47 -25.89
CA PRO A 338 6.22 12.05 -24.77
C PRO A 338 5.38 12.02 -23.47
N PRO A 339 6.04 12.03 -22.30
CA PRO A 339 5.34 12.16 -21.03
C PRO A 339 4.62 13.52 -20.93
N LEU A 340 3.67 13.60 -20.00
CA LEU A 340 3.10 14.87 -19.57
C LEU A 340 4.17 15.77 -18.93
N PRO A 341 3.93 17.09 -18.84
CA PRO A 341 4.80 17.98 -18.08
C PRO A 341 4.97 17.51 -16.64
N GLU A 342 6.19 17.68 -16.12
CA GLU A 342 6.50 17.39 -14.71
C GLU A 342 5.60 18.20 -13.78
N ARG A 343 5.03 17.52 -12.79
CA ARG A 343 4.08 18.12 -11.85
C ARG A 343 4.84 18.72 -10.66
N PRO A 344 4.39 19.85 -10.10
CA PRO A 344 5.06 20.48 -8.97
C PRO A 344 5.03 19.58 -7.74
N GLY A 345 6.08 19.67 -6.92
CA GLY A 345 6.13 18.97 -5.65
C GLY A 345 5.04 19.45 -4.66
N PRO A 346 4.64 18.59 -3.71
CA PRO A 346 3.63 18.92 -2.71
C PRO A 346 4.11 20.03 -1.75
N GLY A 347 3.17 20.82 -1.25
CA GLY A 347 3.44 21.87 -0.26
C GLY A 347 3.68 21.33 1.16
N ALA A 348 3.80 22.25 2.12
CA ALA A 348 3.95 21.93 3.54
C ALA A 348 2.73 21.16 4.10
N VAL A 349 1.53 21.48 3.61
CA VAL A 349 0.28 20.78 3.90
C VAL A 349 -0.35 20.34 2.60
N THR A 350 -0.77 19.08 2.51
CA THR A 350 -1.54 18.52 1.39
C THR A 350 -2.72 17.77 1.98
N VAL A 351 -3.94 18.05 1.52
CA VAL A 351 -5.16 17.42 2.04
C VAL A 351 -5.92 16.75 0.91
N PHE A 352 -6.33 15.52 1.15
CA PHE A 352 -7.18 14.69 0.29
C PHE A 352 -8.54 14.58 0.98
N PRO A 353 -9.46 15.53 0.76
CA PRO A 353 -10.66 15.66 1.59
C PRO A 353 -11.71 14.58 1.36
N GLN A 354 -11.75 13.93 0.18
CA GLN A 354 -12.74 12.89 -0.12
C GLN A 354 -12.30 11.55 0.46
N THR A 355 -11.03 11.19 0.29
CA THR A 355 -10.46 9.96 0.87
C THR A 355 -10.08 10.14 2.34
N GLY A 356 -9.92 11.39 2.77
CA GLY A 356 -9.70 11.83 4.14
C GLY A 356 -8.31 11.55 4.69
N HIS A 357 -7.30 11.86 3.90
CA HIS A 357 -5.90 11.86 4.32
C HIS A 357 -5.33 13.28 4.31
N ALA A 358 -4.42 13.58 5.22
CA ALA A 358 -3.62 14.80 5.15
C ALA A 358 -2.15 14.50 5.39
N VAL A 359 -1.29 15.17 4.63
CA VAL A 359 0.17 15.09 4.77
C VAL A 359 0.69 16.44 5.24
N LEU A 360 1.47 16.43 6.31
CA LEU A 360 2.13 17.62 6.85
C LEU A 360 3.65 17.42 6.87
N ARG A 361 4.38 18.45 6.46
CA ARG A 361 5.83 18.46 6.41
C ARG A 361 6.35 19.59 7.28
N ALA A 362 7.00 19.22 8.38
CA ALA A 362 7.81 20.12 9.20
C ALA A 362 9.29 19.72 9.05
N ALA A 363 10.24 20.58 9.40
CA ALA A 363 11.67 20.32 9.19
C ALA A 363 12.10 18.91 9.69
N GLY A 364 12.38 17.99 8.74
CA GLY A 364 12.76 16.60 9.01
C GLY A 364 11.63 15.67 9.49
N ILE A 365 10.37 16.11 9.46
CA ILE A 365 9.19 15.34 9.85
C ILE A 365 8.17 15.31 8.70
N HIS A 366 7.81 14.11 8.29
CA HIS A 366 6.71 13.82 7.39
C HIS A 366 5.61 13.12 8.18
N ALA A 367 4.44 13.75 8.30
CA ALA A 367 3.34 13.26 9.11
C ALA A 367 2.10 13.02 8.24
N LEU A 368 1.36 11.96 8.56
CA LEU A 368 0.09 11.63 7.92
C LEU A 368 -1.03 11.55 8.96
N LEU A 369 -2.17 12.16 8.65
CA LEU A 369 -3.40 12.06 9.42
C LEU A 369 -4.45 11.34 8.58
N ASP A 370 -4.95 10.20 9.07
CA ASP A 370 -6.15 9.55 8.53
C ASP A 370 -7.38 10.04 9.30
N PHE A 371 -8.34 10.62 8.59
CA PHE A 371 -9.63 11.03 9.12
C PHE A 371 -10.81 10.61 8.24
N GLY A 372 -10.59 9.89 7.15
CA GLY A 372 -11.57 9.71 6.08
C GLY A 372 -12.61 8.62 6.30
N PRO A 373 -13.28 8.20 5.21
CA PRO A 373 -14.07 6.99 5.20
C PRO A 373 -13.24 5.76 5.61
N HIS A 374 -13.93 4.70 6.03
CA HIS A 374 -13.25 3.48 6.50
C HIS A 374 -12.34 2.85 5.44
N GLY A 375 -12.73 2.83 4.16
CA GLY A 375 -11.95 2.17 3.09
C GLY A 375 -12.44 0.76 2.73
N GLY A 376 -13.71 0.44 3.02
CA GLY A 376 -14.31 -0.86 2.67
C GLY A 376 -13.66 -2.03 3.42
N SER A 377 -13.54 -3.19 2.76
CA SER A 377 -12.99 -4.42 3.37
C SER A 377 -11.48 -4.35 3.67
N HIS A 378 -10.80 -3.32 3.16
CA HIS A 378 -9.39 -3.08 3.33
C HIS A 378 -9.11 -1.94 4.32
N GLY A 379 -10.16 -1.32 4.86
CA GLY A 379 -10.08 -0.25 5.84
C GLY A 379 -9.63 -0.71 7.22
N HIS A 380 -8.95 0.17 7.95
CA HIS A 380 -8.59 -0.04 9.36
C HIS A 380 -9.50 0.78 10.29
N ARG A 381 -9.55 0.41 11.58
CA ARG A 381 -10.31 1.12 12.63
C ARG A 381 -9.44 2.18 13.30
N ASP A 382 -8.96 3.13 12.53
CA ASP A 382 -7.81 3.96 12.88
C ASP A 382 -8.07 5.47 12.69
N LYS A 383 -9.33 5.92 12.77
CA LYS A 383 -9.66 7.31 12.51
C LYS A 383 -9.03 8.25 13.53
N LEU A 384 -8.52 9.36 12.99
CA LEU A 384 -7.63 10.32 13.61
C LEU A 384 -6.27 9.77 14.01
N SER A 385 -5.75 8.71 13.38
CA SER A 385 -4.36 8.26 13.59
C SER A 385 -3.35 9.25 13.03
N LEU A 386 -2.24 9.45 13.76
CA LEU A 386 -1.13 10.29 13.33
C LEU A 386 0.11 9.42 13.12
N TYR A 387 0.50 9.26 11.86
CA TYR A 387 1.71 8.54 11.49
C TYR A 387 2.88 9.51 11.34
N LEU A 388 4.06 9.13 11.81
CA LEU A 388 5.26 9.99 11.83
C LEU A 388 6.45 9.29 11.18
N TYR A 389 7.06 9.96 10.22
CA TYR A 389 8.20 9.51 9.45
C TYR A 389 9.27 10.62 9.37
N GLY A 390 10.54 10.20 9.32
CA GLY A 390 11.64 11.02 8.82
C GLY A 390 11.78 10.88 7.30
N ASP A 391 12.96 11.16 6.76
CA ASP A 391 13.23 10.87 5.35
C ASP A 391 13.30 9.36 5.14
N SER A 392 14.04 8.63 5.98
CA SER A 392 14.21 7.17 5.89
C SER A 392 13.78 6.37 7.12
N THR A 393 13.40 7.03 8.22
CA THR A 393 12.96 6.37 9.47
C THR A 393 11.44 6.40 9.68
N PRO A 394 10.76 5.24 9.77
CA PRO A 394 9.35 5.15 10.16
C PRO A 394 9.19 5.12 11.69
N TRP A 395 9.23 6.27 12.36
CA TRP A 395 9.15 6.36 13.83
C TRP A 395 7.85 5.78 14.38
N GLN A 396 6.71 6.17 13.80
CA GLN A 396 5.37 5.73 14.17
C GLN A 396 4.55 5.46 12.90
N PRO A 397 4.77 4.32 12.24
CA PRO A 397 4.12 4.03 10.97
C PRO A 397 2.74 3.42 11.16
N ASP A 398 1.93 3.42 10.10
CA ASP A 398 0.87 2.41 9.95
C ASP A 398 1.54 1.02 9.97
N PRO A 399 1.02 0.06 10.76
CA PRO A 399 1.63 -1.25 10.84
C PRO A 399 1.55 -2.06 9.53
N GLY A 400 0.71 -1.67 8.56
CA GLY A 400 0.36 -2.47 7.40
C GLY A 400 -0.38 -3.75 7.80
N GLN A 401 -0.35 -4.75 6.92
CA GLN A 401 -1.13 -5.97 7.06
C GLN A 401 -0.33 -7.23 6.75
N VAL A 402 -0.59 -8.30 7.52
CA VAL A 402 0.01 -9.63 7.31
C VAL A 402 -0.74 -10.39 6.21
N PRO A 403 -0.15 -11.45 5.64
CA PRO A 403 -0.94 -12.35 4.80
C PRO A 403 -2.16 -12.90 5.56
N TYR A 404 -3.33 -12.81 4.94
CA TYR A 404 -4.64 -12.96 5.59
C TYR A 404 -4.92 -14.33 6.22
N ALA A 405 -4.13 -15.37 5.93
CA ALA A 405 -4.31 -16.67 6.56
C ALA A 405 -3.83 -16.73 8.03
N HIS A 406 -3.24 -15.65 8.56
CA HIS A 406 -2.97 -15.51 9.98
C HIS A 406 -4.05 -14.63 10.66
N PRO A 407 -5.20 -15.21 11.09
CA PRO A 407 -6.37 -14.44 11.50
C PRO A 407 -6.11 -13.50 12.69
N GLU A 408 -5.35 -13.95 13.70
CA GLU A 408 -5.12 -13.16 14.92
C GLU A 408 -4.36 -11.85 14.65
N PHE A 409 -3.25 -11.92 13.89
CA PHE A 409 -2.52 -10.73 13.47
C PHE A 409 -3.31 -9.90 12.47
N ARG A 410 -4.08 -10.52 11.58
CA ARG A 410 -4.96 -9.77 10.66
C ARG A 410 -5.96 -8.92 11.43
N ASP A 411 -6.64 -9.51 12.42
CA ASP A 411 -7.61 -8.81 13.26
C ASP A 411 -6.93 -7.72 14.09
N LEU A 412 -5.74 -8.00 14.65
CA LEU A 412 -4.96 -7.00 15.38
C LEU A 412 -4.58 -5.82 14.49
N TYR A 413 -4.01 -6.05 13.31
CA TYR A 413 -3.52 -4.97 12.45
C TYR A 413 -4.64 -4.13 11.85
N ALA A 414 -5.87 -4.64 11.73
CA ALA A 414 -7.04 -3.85 11.36
C ALA A 414 -7.70 -3.11 12.56
N SER A 415 -7.24 -3.34 13.79
CA SER A 415 -7.84 -2.80 15.02
C SER A 415 -7.31 -1.41 15.39
N THR A 416 -8.08 -0.62 16.14
CA THR A 416 -7.62 0.64 16.75
C THR A 416 -6.44 0.41 17.70
N GLU A 417 -6.38 -0.75 18.35
CA GLU A 417 -5.27 -1.10 19.22
C GLU A 417 -3.89 -1.06 18.54
N ALA A 418 -3.81 -1.36 17.23
CA ALA A 418 -2.55 -1.37 16.50
C ALA A 418 -2.10 0.02 16.01
N HIS A 419 -2.96 1.04 16.08
CA HIS A 419 -2.71 2.35 15.47
C HIS A 419 -2.44 3.46 16.51
N PRO A 420 -1.73 4.54 16.12
CA PRO A 420 -1.52 5.73 16.95
C PRO A 420 -2.78 6.63 16.99
N ALA A 421 -3.90 5.99 17.31
CA ALA A 421 -5.24 6.57 17.38
C ALA A 421 -5.60 6.94 18.83
N PHE A 422 -6.86 7.30 19.04
CA PHE A 422 -7.46 7.38 20.36
C PHE A 422 -8.38 6.18 20.61
N ARG A 423 -8.48 5.77 21.87
CA ARG A 423 -9.43 4.74 22.35
C ARG A 423 -10.27 5.25 23.50
N VAL A 424 -11.50 4.74 23.58
CA VAL A 424 -12.42 4.99 24.70
C VAL A 424 -12.79 3.66 25.34
N ASP A 425 -12.67 3.60 26.66
CA ASP A 425 -12.91 2.42 27.50
C ASP A 425 -12.15 1.16 27.08
N GLY A 426 -11.08 1.31 26.29
CA GLY A 426 -10.33 0.19 25.71
C GLY A 426 -11.11 -0.60 24.67
N ALA A 427 -12.13 0.00 24.06
CA ALA A 427 -12.85 -0.58 22.93
C ALA A 427 -12.17 -0.21 21.59
N GLU A 428 -12.47 -0.99 20.55
CA GLU A 428 -12.17 -0.64 19.17
C GLU A 428 -13.16 0.39 18.64
N GLN A 429 -12.70 1.27 17.75
CA GLN A 429 -13.59 2.19 17.04
C GLN A 429 -14.58 1.39 16.19
N ALA A 430 -15.80 1.92 16.01
CA ALA A 430 -16.66 1.46 14.94
C ALA A 430 -16.00 1.73 13.56
N GLU A 431 -16.42 0.99 12.54
CA GLU A 431 -16.16 1.41 11.16
C GLU A 431 -16.90 2.73 10.94
N CYS A 432 -16.14 3.81 10.74
CA CYS A 432 -16.68 5.15 10.76
C CYS A 432 -15.98 6.06 9.75
N THR A 433 -16.57 7.23 9.54
CA THR A 433 -16.03 8.29 8.70
C THR A 433 -15.78 9.52 9.56
N GLY A 434 -14.58 10.08 9.51
CA GLY A 434 -14.33 11.40 10.08
C GLY A 434 -14.62 12.51 9.07
N SER A 435 -14.41 13.76 9.47
CA SER A 435 -14.71 14.94 8.67
C SER A 435 -13.62 15.99 8.83
N LEU A 436 -13.26 16.64 7.72
CA LEU A 436 -12.36 17.78 7.72
C LEU A 436 -13.11 19.00 8.29
N LEU A 437 -12.61 19.56 9.38
CA LEU A 437 -13.14 20.80 9.97
C LEU A 437 -12.50 22.05 9.40
N GLY A 438 -11.21 21.97 9.04
CA GLY A 438 -10.50 23.10 8.48
C GLY A 438 -9.05 22.79 8.16
N THR A 439 -8.50 23.54 7.21
CA THR A 439 -7.09 23.47 6.84
C THR A 439 -6.61 24.83 6.36
N ASP A 440 -5.33 25.10 6.57
CA ASP A 440 -4.60 26.21 6.00
C ASP A 440 -3.21 25.72 5.54
N GLY A 441 -2.35 26.63 5.08
CA GLY A 441 -1.01 26.29 4.60
C GLY A 441 -0.07 25.72 5.67
N ALA A 442 -0.46 25.67 6.94
CA ALA A 442 0.34 25.20 8.05
C ALA A 442 -0.41 24.22 9.00
N SER A 443 -1.71 23.98 8.83
CA SER A 443 -2.46 23.11 9.73
C SER A 443 -3.63 22.39 9.09
N VAL A 444 -4.04 21.28 9.72
CA VAL A 444 -5.26 20.53 9.42
C VAL A 444 -5.98 20.20 10.73
N THR A 445 -7.31 20.29 10.73
CA THR A 445 -8.17 19.89 11.84
C THR A 445 -9.24 18.96 11.30
N ALA A 446 -9.37 17.77 11.89
CA ALA A 446 -10.39 16.81 11.55
C ALA A 446 -11.12 16.29 12.80
N GLU A 447 -12.34 15.80 12.63
CA GLU A 447 -13.15 15.23 13.69
C GLU A 447 -13.70 13.86 13.37
N VAL A 448 -14.04 13.10 14.40
CA VAL A 448 -14.88 11.91 14.31
C VAL A 448 -15.87 11.88 15.47
N THR A 449 -17.12 11.53 15.18
CA THR A 449 -18.24 11.47 16.14
C THR A 449 -18.90 10.10 16.20
N GLU A 450 -18.58 9.23 15.24
CA GLU A 450 -19.19 7.90 15.08
C GLU A 450 -18.30 6.76 15.60
N ALA A 451 -17.05 7.05 15.96
CA ALA A 451 -16.08 6.05 16.42
C ALA A 451 -16.53 5.35 17.72
N TYR A 452 -17.17 6.08 18.63
CA TYR A 452 -17.72 5.57 19.88
C TYR A 452 -19.01 6.31 20.24
N GLU A 453 -20.00 5.60 20.79
CA GLU A 453 -21.28 6.21 21.19
C GLU A 453 -21.09 7.34 22.22
N GLY A 454 -21.64 8.51 21.90
CA GLY A 454 -21.62 9.68 22.77
C GLY A 454 -20.25 10.33 22.93
N VAL A 455 -19.31 10.07 22.00
CA VAL A 455 -17.95 10.61 22.00
C VAL A 455 -17.71 11.44 20.74
N ARG A 456 -17.12 12.61 20.92
CA ARG A 456 -16.54 13.42 19.84
C ARG A 456 -15.03 13.53 20.04
N ALA A 457 -14.25 13.22 19.01
CA ALA A 457 -12.82 13.48 18.99
C ALA A 457 -12.47 14.47 17.87
N VAL A 458 -11.58 15.41 18.17
CA VAL A 458 -11.01 16.38 17.22
C VAL A 458 -9.50 16.29 17.31
N ARG A 459 -8.82 16.13 16.18
CA ARG A 459 -7.36 16.15 16.11
C ARG A 459 -6.93 17.28 15.18
N ARG A 460 -6.10 18.19 15.71
CA ARG A 460 -5.46 19.26 14.97
C ARG A 460 -3.96 19.02 14.91
N ILE A 461 -3.42 19.00 13.69
CA ILE A 461 -1.98 18.95 13.45
C ILE A 461 -1.54 20.29 12.85
N ALA A 462 -0.47 20.87 13.39
CA ALA A 462 0.08 22.13 12.91
C ALA A 462 1.60 22.06 12.72
N VAL A 463 2.09 22.68 11.65
CA VAL A 463 3.50 22.85 11.33
C VAL A 463 4.00 24.12 12.03
N GLY A 464 4.97 23.97 12.93
CA GLY A 464 5.77 25.07 13.45
C GLY A 464 7.07 25.24 12.64
N ASP A 465 7.90 26.20 13.04
CA ASP A 465 9.12 26.54 12.29
C ASP A 465 10.12 25.38 12.15
N CYS A 466 10.27 24.58 13.20
CA CYS A 466 11.18 23.43 13.24
C CYS A 466 10.60 22.20 13.97
N TYR A 467 9.29 22.17 14.20
CA TYR A 467 8.60 21.12 14.94
C TYR A 467 7.16 20.93 14.42
N LEU A 468 6.55 19.81 14.78
CA LEU A 468 5.14 19.49 14.54
C LEU A 468 4.37 19.53 15.86
N VAL A 469 3.17 20.10 15.84
CA VAL A 469 2.23 20.13 16.97
C VAL A 469 1.08 19.18 16.68
N ASP A 470 0.73 18.36 17.66
CA ASP A 470 -0.41 17.43 17.64
C ASP A 470 -1.32 17.72 18.85
N LEU A 471 -2.58 18.06 18.59
CA LEU A 471 -3.58 18.40 19.57
C LEU A 471 -4.80 17.51 19.37
N LEU A 472 -4.96 16.51 20.22
CA LEU A 472 -6.11 15.60 20.22
C LEU A 472 -7.02 15.92 21.38
N THR A 473 -8.23 16.41 21.09
CA THR A 473 -9.26 16.68 22.09
C THR A 473 -10.40 15.68 21.97
N VAL A 474 -10.71 14.98 23.06
CA VAL A 474 -11.80 14.01 23.12
C VAL A 474 -12.80 14.48 24.18
N SER A 475 -14.08 14.49 23.84
CA SER A 475 -15.19 14.87 24.71
C SER A 475 -16.27 13.79 24.69
N ALA A 476 -16.86 13.49 25.84
CA ALA A 476 -17.90 12.50 26.03
C ALA A 476 -19.02 13.06 26.92
N ALA A 477 -20.22 12.48 26.82
CA ALA A 477 -21.40 12.89 27.62
C ALA A 477 -21.29 12.59 29.13
N GLY A 478 -20.22 11.94 29.57
CA GLY A 478 -19.92 11.61 30.96
C GLY A 478 -18.48 11.13 31.09
N GLU A 479 -18.03 10.81 32.31
CA GLU A 479 -16.64 10.41 32.54
C GLU A 479 -16.35 9.08 31.84
N ARG A 480 -15.32 9.05 30.99
CA ARG A 480 -14.86 7.86 30.27
C ARG A 480 -13.37 7.66 30.47
N ARG A 481 -12.90 6.43 30.26
CA ARG A 481 -11.46 6.15 30.14
C ARG A 481 -11.03 6.49 28.72
N ILE A 482 -10.31 7.60 28.55
CA ILE A 482 -9.84 8.09 27.24
C ILE A 482 -8.33 7.86 27.15
N THR A 483 -7.90 7.26 26.05
CA THR A 483 -6.49 6.91 25.81
C THR A 483 -6.03 7.48 24.48
N ALA A 484 -4.89 8.18 24.48
CA ALA A 484 -4.13 8.51 23.27
C ALA A 484 -2.95 7.54 23.12
N GLN A 485 -2.79 6.94 21.95
CA GLN A 485 -1.83 5.86 21.71
C GLN A 485 -0.60 6.34 20.96
N LEU A 486 0.57 5.86 21.37
CA LEU A 486 1.78 5.84 20.56
C LEU A 486 2.07 4.41 20.14
N ARG A 487 2.40 4.22 18.85
CA ARG A 487 2.69 2.90 18.25
C ARG A 487 4.01 2.93 17.48
N PRO A 488 5.16 2.81 18.18
CA PRO A 488 6.45 2.95 17.53
C PRO A 488 6.82 1.83 16.57
N GLY A 489 7.28 2.22 15.39
CA GLY A 489 8.00 1.36 14.45
C GLY A 489 9.47 1.17 14.83
N THR A 490 10.00 2.00 15.74
CA THR A 490 11.39 1.99 16.19
C THR A 490 11.54 1.86 17.71
N ALA A 491 12.79 1.82 18.19
CA ALA A 491 13.06 1.86 19.62
C ALA A 491 12.66 3.22 20.20
N LEU A 492 12.11 3.20 21.41
CA LEU A 492 11.55 4.37 22.08
C LEU A 492 12.04 4.42 23.53
N ASP A 493 12.64 5.54 23.91
CA ASP A 493 12.86 5.91 25.31
C ASP A 493 11.79 6.86 25.81
N ILE A 494 11.40 6.72 27.07
CA ILE A 494 10.38 7.54 27.73
C ILE A 494 10.95 8.06 29.05
N GLN A 495 10.83 9.35 29.30
CA GLN A 495 11.32 10.00 30.50
C GLN A 495 10.20 10.78 31.18
N LEU A 496 9.85 10.36 32.39
CA LEU A 496 8.92 11.08 33.26
C LEU A 496 9.67 12.20 33.98
N GLN A 497 9.21 13.43 33.81
CA GLN A 497 9.76 14.59 34.50
C GLN A 497 9.05 14.79 35.84
N ALA A 498 9.75 15.29 36.86
CA ALA A 498 9.14 15.62 38.16
C ALA A 498 8.09 16.74 38.03
N ALA A 499 8.32 17.66 37.09
CA ALA A 499 7.37 18.66 36.64
C ALA A 499 7.55 18.88 35.14
N GLY A 500 6.45 19.10 34.42
CA GLY A 500 6.47 19.34 32.97
C GLY A 500 6.07 18.12 32.13
N PRO A 501 6.28 18.18 30.80
CA PRO A 501 5.81 17.15 29.87
C PRO A 501 6.61 15.85 30.01
N VAL A 502 5.96 14.73 29.69
CA VAL A 502 6.65 13.46 29.43
C VAL A 502 7.51 13.63 28.17
N ARG A 503 8.76 13.18 28.21
CA ARG A 503 9.66 13.24 27.05
C ARG A 503 9.81 11.87 26.41
N THR A 504 9.91 11.85 25.09
CA THR A 504 10.23 10.65 24.32
C THR A 504 11.39 10.90 23.37
N THR A 505 12.17 9.85 23.11
CA THR A 505 13.20 9.84 22.07
C THR A 505 13.01 8.60 21.22
N TRP A 506 12.83 8.80 19.92
CA TRP A 506 12.63 7.76 18.93
C TRP A 506 13.90 7.61 18.11
N TYR A 507 14.40 6.39 18.02
CA TYR A 507 15.68 6.10 17.39
C TYR A 507 15.50 5.58 15.96
N GLY A 508 16.48 5.81 15.09
CA GLY A 508 16.51 5.34 13.70
C GLY A 508 17.73 5.90 12.98
N ASP A 509 17.68 5.96 11.65
CA ASP A 509 18.66 6.73 10.87
C ASP A 509 18.55 8.23 11.23
N GLU A 510 17.33 8.66 11.55
CA GLU A 510 17.01 9.96 12.11
C GLU A 510 16.40 9.81 13.51
N THR A 511 16.70 10.76 14.39
CA THR A 511 16.17 10.81 15.76
C THR A 511 15.02 11.81 15.84
N LEU A 512 13.92 11.42 16.49
CA LEU A 512 12.80 12.30 16.83
C LEU A 512 12.71 12.49 18.34
N HIS A 513 12.45 13.71 18.78
CA HIS A 513 12.12 14.04 20.16
C HIS A 513 10.65 14.40 20.28
N GLY A 514 9.98 13.91 21.33
CA GLY A 514 8.59 14.22 21.63
C GLY A 514 8.40 14.80 23.03
N TRP A 515 7.52 15.78 23.19
CA TRP A 515 7.10 16.35 24.47
C TRP A 515 5.59 16.25 24.60
N HIS A 516 5.11 15.52 25.61
CA HIS A 516 3.69 15.18 25.78
C HIS A 516 3.13 15.77 27.06
N THR A 517 2.05 16.53 26.94
CA THR A 517 1.30 17.13 28.04
C THR A 517 -0.20 16.98 27.77
N GLY A 518 -1.04 17.49 28.66
CA GLY A 518 -2.49 17.46 28.47
C GLY A 518 -3.22 18.49 29.31
N THR A 519 -4.54 18.41 29.33
CA THR A 519 -5.42 19.35 30.04
C THR A 519 -4.97 19.54 31.49
N PRO A 520 -4.71 20.79 31.94
CA PRO A 520 -4.33 21.07 33.32
C PRO A 520 -5.35 20.53 34.32
N GLY A 521 -4.85 19.85 35.36
CA GLY A 521 -5.69 19.29 36.42
C GLY A 521 -6.33 17.93 36.09
N VAL A 522 -6.21 17.43 34.86
CA VAL A 522 -6.64 16.07 34.48
C VAL A 522 -5.43 15.14 34.56
N PRO A 523 -5.38 14.17 35.50
CA PRO A 523 -4.24 13.26 35.58
C PRO A 523 -4.16 12.34 34.36
N VAL A 524 -3.09 12.49 33.57
CA VAL A 524 -2.74 11.59 32.46
C VAL A 524 -1.67 10.63 32.92
N ARG A 525 -1.91 9.33 32.79
CA ARG A 525 -0.94 8.28 33.13
C ARG A 525 -0.37 7.66 31.85
N PRO A 526 0.93 7.84 31.57
CA PRO A 526 1.61 7.08 30.52
C PRO A 526 1.84 5.65 31.00
N VAL A 527 1.42 4.67 30.21
CA VAL A 527 1.68 3.24 30.45
C VAL A 527 2.44 2.70 29.26
N ALA A 528 3.63 2.16 29.50
CA ALA A 528 4.44 1.51 28.48
C ALA A 528 4.30 -0.01 28.58
N VAL A 529 3.98 -0.67 27.46
CA VAL A 529 3.84 -2.13 27.37
C VAL A 529 4.56 -2.66 26.14
N PRO A 530 5.15 -3.86 26.19
CA PRO A 530 5.62 -4.51 24.98
C PRO A 530 4.43 -4.85 24.07
N GLY A 531 4.59 -4.63 22.77
CA GLY A 531 3.64 -5.06 21.74
C GLY A 531 4.35 -5.47 20.46
N PRO A 532 3.61 -6.03 19.48
CA PRO A 532 4.19 -6.46 18.22
C PRO A 532 4.62 -5.28 17.36
N GLY A 533 5.60 -5.54 16.50
CA GLY A 533 6.09 -4.62 15.48
C GLY A 533 5.13 -4.50 14.30
N PRO A 534 5.52 -3.79 13.22
CA PRO A 534 4.77 -3.76 11.98
C PRO A 534 4.64 -5.16 11.33
N ALA A 535 3.77 -5.28 10.34
CA ALA A 535 3.39 -6.56 9.74
C ALA A 535 4.53 -7.30 8.99
N ASP A 536 5.69 -6.66 8.76
CA ASP A 536 6.88 -7.37 8.25
C ASP A 536 7.46 -8.36 9.28
N ASP A 537 7.32 -8.03 10.57
CA ASP A 537 7.80 -8.88 11.66
C ASP A 537 6.98 -8.63 12.94
N PRO A 538 5.82 -9.29 13.10
CA PRO A 538 5.00 -9.15 14.30
C PRO A 538 5.72 -9.56 15.59
N GLN A 539 6.77 -10.38 15.48
CA GLN A 539 7.57 -10.83 16.63
C GLN A 539 8.57 -9.77 17.11
N ARG A 540 8.78 -8.71 16.34
CA ARG A 540 9.68 -7.62 16.70
C ARG A 540 9.06 -6.77 17.80
N THR A 541 9.44 -7.01 19.06
CA THR A 541 8.90 -6.25 20.19
C THR A 541 9.15 -4.74 20.04
N ARG A 542 8.08 -3.97 20.22
CA ARG A 542 8.06 -2.51 20.28
C ARG A 542 7.43 -2.02 21.56
N THR A 543 7.90 -0.88 22.06
CA THR A 543 7.35 -0.25 23.26
C THR A 543 6.11 0.55 22.88
N ARG A 544 4.92 -0.01 23.07
CA ARG A 544 3.66 0.73 22.90
C ARG A 544 3.44 1.61 24.12
N VAL A 545 2.91 2.81 23.92
CA VAL A 545 2.62 3.74 25.01
C VAL A 545 1.19 4.23 24.94
N ASP A 546 0.49 4.17 26.05
CA ASP A 546 -0.87 4.64 26.19
C ASP A 546 -0.92 5.76 27.22
N PHE A 547 -1.31 6.96 26.79
CA PHE A 547 -1.59 8.10 27.67
C PHE A 547 -3.06 8.08 28.05
N THR A 548 -3.38 7.65 29.27
CA THR A 548 -4.77 7.43 29.68
C THR A 548 -5.23 8.42 30.75
N ALA A 549 -6.44 8.95 30.59
CA ALA A 549 -7.13 9.80 31.55
C ALA A 549 -8.57 9.32 31.78
N GLY A 550 -9.09 9.54 32.99
CA GLY A 550 -10.53 9.47 33.29
C GLY A 550 -11.10 10.89 33.26
N ALA A 551 -11.93 11.22 32.28
CA ALA A 551 -12.49 12.56 32.11
C ALA A 551 -13.72 12.57 31.21
N GLU A 552 -14.54 13.61 31.33
CA GLU A 552 -15.57 13.95 30.32
C GLU A 552 -14.95 14.63 29.10
N ARG A 553 -13.89 15.43 29.31
CA ARG A 553 -13.14 16.09 28.25
C ARG A 553 -11.66 16.12 28.60
N VAL A 554 -10.83 15.75 27.64
CA VAL A 554 -9.36 15.82 27.77
C VAL A 554 -8.75 16.19 26.43
N THR A 555 -7.73 17.05 26.47
CA THR A 555 -6.82 17.32 25.36
C THR A 555 -5.47 16.69 25.67
N PHE A 556 -4.98 15.87 24.76
CA PHE A 556 -3.60 15.43 24.71
C PHE A 556 -2.85 16.34 23.74
N ALA A 557 -1.72 16.87 24.17
CA ALA A 557 -0.91 17.79 23.39
C ALA A 557 0.52 17.26 23.28
N SER A 558 0.98 17.06 22.05
CA SER A 558 2.33 16.60 21.75
C SER A 558 3.05 17.60 20.83
N VAL A 559 4.33 17.81 21.08
CA VAL A 559 5.24 18.52 20.16
C VAL A 559 6.31 17.53 19.73
N TYR A 560 6.63 17.50 18.44
CA TYR A 560 7.64 16.62 17.87
C TYR A 560 8.70 17.42 17.12
N GLN A 561 9.98 17.15 17.36
CA GLN A 561 11.11 17.81 16.70
C GLN A 561 12.13 16.78 16.26
N ALA A 562 12.50 16.77 14.98
CA ALA A 562 13.63 15.98 14.51
C ALA A 562 14.93 16.57 15.08
N ALA A 563 15.88 15.74 15.50
CA ALA A 563 17.10 16.20 16.19
C ALA A 563 17.96 17.17 15.36
N SER A 564 17.84 17.13 14.03
CA SER A 564 18.52 18.03 13.10
C SER A 564 17.84 19.39 12.91
N ALA A 565 16.68 19.64 13.54
CA ALA A 565 15.80 20.75 13.19
C ALA A 565 15.90 21.95 14.16
N GLY A 566 16.59 23.00 13.72
CA GLY A 566 16.51 24.34 14.34
C GLY A 566 16.89 24.43 15.83
N PRO A 567 16.50 25.52 16.51
CA PRO A 567 16.68 25.65 17.96
C PRO A 567 15.85 24.60 18.71
N ALA A 568 16.42 23.98 19.74
CA ALA A 568 15.77 22.91 20.48
C ALA A 568 14.50 23.39 21.22
N VAL A 569 13.45 22.57 21.26
CA VAL A 569 12.29 22.81 22.11
C VAL A 569 12.70 22.65 23.58
N VAL A 570 12.49 23.70 24.38
CA VAL A 570 12.84 23.74 25.82
C VAL A 570 11.61 23.76 26.73
N GLY A 571 10.47 24.24 26.23
CA GLY A 571 9.23 24.36 27.00
C GLY A 571 8.00 23.98 26.19
N VAL A 572 7.12 23.16 26.76
CA VAL A 572 5.81 22.81 26.20
C VAL A 572 4.79 22.82 27.33
N ARG A 573 3.77 23.67 27.21
CA ARG A 573 2.73 23.83 28.22
C ARG A 573 1.37 24.11 27.58
N LEU A 574 0.35 23.38 28.00
CA LEU A 574 -1.04 23.63 27.65
C LEU A 574 -1.71 24.40 28.78
N ASP A 575 -2.26 25.58 28.50
CA ASP A 575 -3.05 26.38 29.46
C ASP A 575 -4.44 26.64 28.87
N GLY A 576 -5.47 26.02 29.48
CA GLY A 576 -6.80 26.00 28.89
C GLY A 576 -6.74 25.37 27.48
N ASP A 577 -7.14 26.16 26.48
CA ASP A 577 -7.18 25.76 25.07
C ASP A 577 -5.98 26.26 24.25
N VAL A 578 -4.89 26.69 24.90
CA VAL A 578 -3.70 27.23 24.21
C VAL A 578 -2.44 26.46 24.59
N LEU A 579 -1.84 25.78 23.62
CA LEU A 579 -0.50 25.19 23.72
C LEU A 579 0.55 26.26 23.44
N THR A 580 1.50 26.43 24.35
CA THR A 580 2.68 27.28 24.17
C THR A 580 3.92 26.41 23.98
N VAL A 581 4.70 26.71 22.93
CA VAL A 581 5.99 26.06 22.62
C VAL A 581 7.08 27.11 22.72
N GLU A 582 8.12 26.83 23.52
CA GLU A 582 9.29 27.69 23.72
C GLU A 582 10.54 26.99 23.19
N LEU A 583 11.35 27.73 22.42
CA LEU A 583 12.60 27.25 21.85
C LEU A 583 13.82 27.83 22.59
N ALA A 584 14.96 27.16 22.46
CA ALA A 584 16.22 27.53 23.13
C ALA A 584 16.77 28.91 22.75
N ASP A 585 16.31 29.50 21.64
CA ASP A 585 16.65 30.86 21.23
C ASP A 585 15.73 31.94 21.87
N GLY A 586 14.78 31.52 22.70
CA GLY A 586 13.81 32.38 23.38
C GLY A 586 12.55 32.68 22.56
N SER A 587 12.43 32.16 21.34
CA SER A 587 11.20 32.28 20.55
C SER A 587 10.06 31.47 21.18
N THR A 588 8.83 31.96 20.99
CA THR A 588 7.63 31.33 21.54
C THR A 588 6.50 31.38 20.52
N ALA A 589 5.82 30.24 20.34
CA ALA A 589 4.63 30.12 19.51
C ALA A 589 3.44 29.60 20.32
N ARG A 590 2.23 29.92 19.86
CA ARG A 590 0.97 29.54 20.51
C ARG A 590 0.00 28.92 19.52
N PHE A 591 -0.60 27.81 19.91
CA PHE A 591 -1.53 27.03 19.09
C PHE A 591 -2.82 26.78 19.87
N ARG A 592 -3.97 26.97 19.24
CA ARG A 592 -5.27 26.65 19.86
C ARG A 592 -5.63 25.18 19.64
N THR A 593 -6.23 24.56 20.65
CA THR A 593 -6.66 23.14 20.65
C THR A 593 -7.71 22.84 19.57
N GLU A 594 -8.63 23.78 19.35
CA GLU A 594 -9.61 23.78 18.24
C GLU A 594 -9.49 25.13 17.50
N GLY A 595 -9.76 25.13 16.19
CA GLY A 595 -9.60 26.28 15.28
C GLY A 595 -10.63 27.39 15.49
#